data_AF-A0A6V7JBH2-F1
#
_entry.id   AF-A0A6V7JBH2-F1
#
_cell.length_a   1.000
_cell.length_b   1.000
_cell.length_c   1.000
_cell.angle_alpha   90.00
_cell.angle_beta   90.00
_cell.angle_gamma   90.00
#
_symmetry.space_group_name_H-M   'P 1'
#
loop_
_entity.id
_entity.type
_entity.pdbx_description
1 polymer ?
#
loop_
_entity_poly.entity_id
_entity_poly.type
_entity_poly.pdbx_seq_one_letter_code
_entity_poly.pdbx_strand_id
1 'polypeptide(L)'
;MPYSMEVDYNVIGVQGGNAEAVAMLRPRVNVSAKGEVPTTLQVFRIRIPCSGLVSAEIPMTLRLNVTAPPGTRYNDTSLIFKRNKICLR
;
A
#
# COMPACT_ATOMS: atom_id res chain seq x y z
N MET A 1 5.20 -17.39 -18.57
CA MET A 1 4.17 -16.62 -17.83
C MET A 1 4.84 -15.40 -17.22
N PRO A 2 4.15 -14.25 -17.09
CA PRO A 2 4.72 -13.05 -16.46
C PRO A 2 4.73 -13.17 -14.93
N TYR A 3 5.55 -12.33 -14.28
CA TYR A 3 5.46 -12.15 -12.83
C TYR A 3 4.11 -11.52 -12.48
N SER A 4 3.56 -11.89 -11.35
CA SER A 4 2.36 -11.25 -10.81
C SER A 4 2.70 -10.42 -9.57
N MET A 5 1.98 -9.31 -9.39
CA MET A 5 2.10 -8.45 -8.22
C MET A 5 0.78 -8.28 -7.51
N GLU A 6 0.86 -8.19 -6.19
CA GLU A 6 -0.25 -7.87 -5.30
C GLU A 6 0.19 -6.78 -4.30
N VAL A 7 -0.62 -5.73 -4.21
CA VAL A 7 -0.38 -4.55 -3.37
C VAL A 7 -1.39 -4.56 -2.22
N ASP A 8 -0.89 -4.73 -1.01
CA ASP A 8 -1.67 -4.63 0.22
C ASP A 8 -1.18 -3.46 1.07
N TYR A 9 -2.10 -2.61 1.53
CA TYR A 9 -1.80 -1.50 2.42
C TYR A 9 -2.58 -1.69 3.71
N ASN A 10 -1.87 -2.04 4.77
CA ASN A 10 -2.45 -2.12 6.08
C ASN A 10 -2.26 -0.79 6.81
N VAL A 11 -3.37 -0.16 7.17
CA VAL A 11 -3.39 1.03 8.03
C VAL A 11 -3.79 0.56 9.42
N ILE A 12 -2.80 0.44 10.30
CA ILE A 12 -3.04 0.13 11.71
C ILE A 12 -3.63 1.40 12.32
N GLY A 13 -4.94 1.38 12.59
CA GLY A 13 -5.73 2.55 13.01
C GLY A 13 -7.06 2.74 12.24
N VAL A 14 -7.32 1.97 11.18
CA VAL A 14 -8.60 1.98 10.45
C VAL A 14 -9.30 0.63 10.60
N GLN A 15 -9.76 0.34 11.81
CA GLN A 15 -10.84 -0.61 12.05
C GLN A 15 -11.86 0.05 12.97
N GLY A 16 -13.11 0.15 12.49
CA GLY A 16 -14.32 0.37 13.26
C GLY A 16 -14.23 1.32 14.45
N GLY A 17 -14.40 2.63 14.21
CA GLY A 17 -15.05 3.50 15.20
C GLY A 17 -14.20 4.20 16.27
N ASN A 18 -12.92 4.50 16.03
CA ASN A 18 -12.10 5.31 16.96
C ASN A 18 -11.55 6.58 16.30
N ALA A 19 -11.31 7.64 17.09
CA ALA A 19 -10.96 9.00 16.65
C ALA A 19 -9.73 9.10 15.70
N GLU A 20 -8.83 8.12 15.71
CA GLU A 20 -7.69 8.02 14.79
C GLU A 20 -8.12 7.73 13.33
N ALA A 21 -9.25 7.05 13.13
CA ALA A 21 -9.86 6.84 11.82
C ALA A 21 -10.40 8.14 11.20
N VAL A 22 -10.50 9.22 11.97
CA VAL A 22 -10.91 10.54 11.48
C VAL A 22 -9.72 11.31 10.92
N ALA A 23 -8.47 11.06 11.33
CA ALA A 23 -7.32 11.84 10.89
C ALA A 23 -6.95 11.62 9.41
N MET A 24 -7.44 10.52 8.82
CA MET A 24 -7.13 10.11 7.45
C MET A 24 -8.34 9.68 6.65
N LEU A 25 -8.26 9.88 5.33
CA LEU A 25 -9.24 9.34 4.39
C LEU A 25 -8.70 8.05 3.77
N ARG A 26 -9.61 7.29 3.14
CA ARG A 26 -9.26 6.04 2.44
C ARG A 26 -8.14 6.29 1.41
N PRO A 27 -7.05 5.50 1.43
CA PRO A 27 -6.01 5.56 0.41
C PRO A 27 -6.55 5.33 -1.00
N ARG A 28 -5.92 5.96 -2.00
CA ARG A 28 -6.26 5.78 -3.42
C ARG A 28 -5.03 5.33 -4.19
N VAL A 29 -5.19 4.28 -5.00
CA VAL A 29 -4.14 3.70 -5.83
C VAL A 29 -4.54 3.85 -7.30
N ASN A 30 -3.58 4.11 -8.19
CA ASN A 30 -3.82 4.27 -9.62
C ASN A 30 -3.59 2.98 -10.43
N VAL A 31 -3.51 1.83 -9.76
CA VAL A 31 -3.34 0.50 -10.35
C VAL A 31 -4.27 -0.48 -9.64
N SER A 32 -4.52 -1.63 -10.26
CA SER A 32 -5.25 -2.71 -9.61
C SER A 32 -4.49 -3.23 -8.39
N ALA A 33 -5.23 -3.76 -7.40
CA ALA A 33 -4.62 -4.37 -6.22
C ALA A 33 -3.83 -5.64 -6.55
N LYS A 34 -4.20 -6.33 -7.64
CA LYS A 34 -3.51 -7.51 -8.15
C LYS A 34 -3.45 -7.46 -9.67
N GLY A 35 -2.35 -7.91 -10.25
CA GLY A 35 -2.15 -7.93 -11.70
C GLY A 35 -0.80 -8.48 -12.11
N GLU A 36 -0.47 -8.33 -13.40
CA GLU A 36 0.84 -8.67 -13.93
C GLU A 36 1.84 -7.53 -13.72
N VAL A 37 3.10 -7.88 -13.49
CA VAL A 37 4.19 -6.89 -13.39
C VAL A 37 4.45 -6.33 -14.79
N PRO A 38 4.41 -5.00 -14.99
CA PRO A 38 4.73 -4.39 -16.28
C PRO A 38 6.14 -4.75 -16.75
N THR A 39 6.27 -5.10 -18.03
CA THR A 39 7.58 -5.39 -18.67
C THR A 39 8.30 -4.14 -19.15
N THR A 40 7.59 -3.01 -19.20
CA THR A 40 8.15 -1.67 -19.42
C THR A 40 8.17 -0.91 -18.10
N LEU A 41 9.13 0.00 -17.95
CA LEU A 41 9.23 0.81 -16.74
C LEU A 41 7.96 1.64 -16.56
N GLN A 42 7.29 1.46 -15.43
CA GLN A 42 6.08 2.20 -15.07
C GLN A 42 6.14 2.67 -13.62
N VAL A 43 5.31 3.68 -13.32
CA VAL A 43 5.17 4.24 -11.98
C VAL A 43 3.72 4.15 -11.55
N PHE A 44 3.49 3.49 -10.41
CA PHE A 44 2.23 3.56 -9.71
C PHE A 44 2.36 4.50 -8.49
N ARG A 45 1.23 5.04 -8.06
CA ARG A 45 1.13 6.00 -6.97
C ARG A 45 0.07 5.56 -5.99
N ILE A 46 0.44 5.55 -4.71
CA ILE A 46 -0.46 5.39 -3.58
C ILE A 46 -0.63 6.76 -2.93
N ARG A 47 -1.85 7.30 -2.95
CA ARG A 47 -2.21 8.55 -2.26
C ARG A 47 -2.78 8.20 -0.90
N ILE A 48 -2.18 8.78 0.14
CA ILE A 48 -2.55 8.59 1.55
C ILE A 48 -2.94 9.96 2.12
N PRO A 49 -4.20 10.40 1.90
CA PRO A 49 -4.69 11.71 2.32
C PRO A 49 -5.02 11.79 3.81
N CYS A 50 -4.69 12.92 4.44
CA CYS A 50 -5.25 13.29 5.74
C CYS A 50 -6.63 13.92 5.55
N SER A 51 -7.50 13.82 6.55
CA SER A 51 -8.79 14.51 6.55
C SER A 51 -8.70 15.99 6.87
N GLY A 52 -7.64 16.41 7.59
CA GLY A 52 -7.50 17.76 8.15
C GLY A 52 -8.37 18.03 9.39
N LEU A 53 -9.05 17.01 9.94
CA LEU A 53 -9.95 17.18 11.08
C LEU A 53 -9.24 17.02 12.44
N VAL A 54 -8.22 16.16 12.50
CA VAL A 54 -7.51 15.76 13.72
C VAL A 54 -6.03 15.59 13.41
N SER A 55 -5.16 16.10 14.29
CA SER A 55 -3.72 15.83 14.23
C SER A 55 -3.42 14.47 14.83
N ALA A 56 -2.73 13.60 14.08
CA ALA A 56 -2.33 12.27 14.52
C ALA A 56 -1.12 11.76 13.74
N GLU A 57 -0.37 10.85 14.34
CA GLU A 57 0.66 10.08 13.64
C GLU A 57 0.16 8.63 13.48
N ILE A 58 -0.05 8.20 12.24
CA ILE A 58 -0.67 6.91 11.91
C ILE A 58 0.42 5.95 11.41
N PRO A 59 0.72 4.84 12.11
CA PRO A 59 1.62 3.81 11.63
C PRO A 59 1.07 3.10 10.40
N MET A 60 1.89 2.96 9.35
CA MET A 60 1.48 2.26 8.13
C MET A 60 2.48 1.23 7.69
N THR A 61 1.93 0.17 7.09
CA THR A 61 2.72 -0.84 6.40
C THR A 61 2.14 -1.06 5.00
N LEU A 62 2.95 -0.83 3.98
CA LEU A 62 2.68 -1.22 2.61
C LEU A 62 3.44 -2.51 2.32
N ARG A 63 2.74 -3.51 1.80
CA ARG A 63 3.31 -4.77 1.36
C ARG A 63 3.09 -4.93 -0.14
N LEU A 64 4.17 -5.18 -0.86
CA LEU A 64 4.14 -5.57 -2.27
C LEU A 64 4.65 -7.01 -2.36
N ASN A 65 3.78 -7.93 -2.77
CA ASN A 65 4.17 -9.31 -3.03
C ASN A 65 4.33 -9.51 -4.52
N VAL A 66 5.47 -10.05 -4.94
CA VAL A 66 5.76 -10.41 -6.33
C VAL A 66 5.91 -11.92 -6.39
N THR A 67 5.04 -12.57 -7.14
CA THR A 67 5.06 -14.03 -7.32
C THR A 67 5.68 -14.37 -8.66
N ALA A 68 6.68 -15.26 -8.59
CA ALA A 68 7.44 -15.73 -9.72
C ALA A 68 6.68 -16.83 -10.47
N PRO A 69 6.70 -16.84 -11.81
CA PRO A 69 6.13 -17.93 -12.57
C PRO A 69 7.01 -19.20 -12.45
N PRO A 70 6.41 -20.40 -12.61
CA PRO A 70 7.16 -21.66 -12.56
C PRO A 70 8.32 -21.69 -13.57
N GLY A 71 9.45 -22.27 -13.15
CA GLY A 71 10.63 -22.42 -14.02
C GLY A 71 11.45 -21.14 -14.24
N THR A 72 11.17 -20.06 -13.52
CA THR A 72 12.02 -18.86 -13.54
C THR A 72 13.19 -18.98 -12.56
N ARG A 73 14.22 -18.14 -12.76
CA ARG A 73 15.44 -18.11 -11.94
C ARG A 73 15.22 -17.56 -10.53
N TYR A 74 14.17 -16.75 -10.34
CA TYR A 74 13.96 -15.97 -9.12
C TYR A 74 12.74 -16.48 -8.36
N ASN A 75 12.81 -16.43 -7.03
CA ASN A 75 11.72 -16.81 -6.14
C ASN A 75 10.76 -15.65 -5.90
N ASP A 76 9.62 -15.97 -5.29
CA ASP A 76 8.69 -15.00 -4.74
C ASP A 76 9.41 -14.03 -3.79
N THR A 77 9.05 -12.75 -3.89
CA THR A 77 9.66 -11.69 -3.10
C THR A 77 8.58 -10.80 -2.49
N SER A 78 8.75 -10.43 -1.21
CA SER A 78 7.88 -9.48 -0.52
C SER A 78 8.67 -8.24 -0.16
N LEU A 79 8.20 -7.08 -0.59
CA LEU A 79 8.71 -5.78 -0.16
C LEU A 79 7.77 -5.21 0.90
N ILE A 80 8.33 -4.88 2.06
CA ILE A 80 7.57 -4.33 3.19
C ILE A 80 8.11 -2.94 3.49
N PHE A 81 7.28 -1.93 3.25
CA PHE A 81 7.57 -0.54 3.55
C PHE A 81 6.80 -0.13 4.79
N LYS A 82 7.53 0.21 5.85
CA LYS A 82 6.94 0.74 7.09
C LYS A 82 7.22 2.23 7.17
N ARG A 83 6.18 3.03 7.29
CA ARG A 83 6.30 4.49 7.40
C ARG A 83 5.09 5.06 8.13
N ASN A 84 5.33 6.00 9.03
CA ASN A 84 4.26 6.72 9.69
C ASN A 84 3.74 7.84 8.79
N LYS A 85 2.42 8.04 8.78
CA LYS A 85 1.78 9.21 8.18
C LYS A 85 1.48 10.21 9.29
N ILE A 86 2.11 11.37 9.19
CA ILE A 86 1.79 12.49 10.06
C ILE A 86 0.66 13.28 9.40
N CYS A 87 -0.44 13.42 10.12
CA CYS A 87 -1.56 14.28 9.79
C CYS A 87 -1.63 15.42 10.80
N LEU A 88 -1.80 16.63 10.28
CA LEU A 88 -1.95 17.84 11.07
C LEU A 88 -3.30 18.47 10.71
N ARG A 89 -3.96 19.05 11.70
CA ARG A 89 -5.13 19.91 11.53
C ARG A 89 -4.73 21.26 10.95
#